data_AF-A0A0C4F250-F1
#
_entry.id   AF-A0A0C4F250-F1
#
_cell.length_a   1.000
_cell.length_b   1.000
_cell.length_c   1.000
_cell.angle_alpha   90.00
_cell.angle_beta   90.00
_cell.angle_gamma   90.00
#
_symmetry.space_group_name_H-M   'P 1'
#
loop_
_entity.id
_entity.type
_entity.pdbx_description
1 polymer ?
#
loop_
_entity_poly.entity_id
_entity_poly.type
_entity_poly.pdbx_seq_one_letter_code
_entity_poly.pdbx_strand_id
1 'polypeptide(L)'
;MDHQSLIENILNSQAAILSGSRMIQSVILDTAIILAEEDKEDKHQPKHGGSQPGQSPNLPRNFEAGYQQLVKDYFSNSTTYTEVLFWQRFQMHRPLFLKIVHDVTAHDQYFVQKRKRSLHQFESLPTEALPMQTTSIFAYLKVQPLKV
;
A
#
# COMPACT_ATOMS: atom_id res chain seq x y z
N MET A 1 62.10 -23.63 16.13
CA MET A 1 60.63 -23.84 16.10
C MET A 1 60.03 -22.46 15.96
N ASP A 2 59.61 -22.10 14.76
CA ASP A 2 59.25 -20.73 14.43
C ASP A 2 57.85 -20.42 14.96
N HIS A 3 57.70 -19.37 15.75
CA HIS A 3 56.44 -19.01 16.41
C HIS A 3 55.28 -18.85 15.43
N GLN A 4 55.58 -18.42 14.19
CA GLN A 4 54.60 -18.27 13.12
C GLN A 4 53.98 -19.61 12.72
N SER A 5 54.80 -20.65 12.53
CA SER A 5 54.30 -22.00 12.21
C SER A 5 53.46 -22.60 13.35
N LEU A 6 53.76 -22.23 14.60
CA LEU A 6 53.01 -22.68 15.78
C LEU A 6 51.63 -22.02 15.83
N ILE A 7 51.53 -20.72 15.56
CA ILE A 7 50.26 -19.98 15.51
C ILE A 7 49.38 -20.49 14.38
N GLU A 8 49.93 -20.71 13.19
CA GLU A 8 49.20 -21.27 12.05
C GLU A 8 48.62 -22.66 12.37
N ASN A 9 49.40 -23.53 13.02
CA ASN A 9 48.92 -24.84 13.44
C ASN A 9 47.80 -24.76 14.49
N ILE A 10 47.89 -23.78 15.40
CA ILE A 10 46.84 -23.53 16.40
C ILE A 10 45.56 -23.02 15.72
N LEU A 11 45.66 -22.05 14.82
CA LEU A 11 44.49 -21.53 14.10
C LEU A 11 43.84 -22.61 13.23
N ASN A 12 44.63 -23.42 12.53
CA ASN A 12 44.13 -24.51 11.69
C ASN A 12 43.47 -25.63 12.51
N SER A 13 44.02 -25.97 13.68
CA SER A 13 43.39 -26.94 14.59
C SER A 13 42.10 -26.41 15.22
N GLN A 14 42.05 -25.13 15.60
CA GLN A 14 40.84 -24.48 16.09
C GLN A 14 39.76 -24.39 15.01
N ALA A 15 40.12 -24.04 13.78
CA ALA A 15 39.19 -23.97 12.64
C ALA A 15 38.58 -25.35 12.31
N ALA A 16 39.36 -26.42 12.40
CA ALA A 16 38.86 -27.79 12.19
C ALA A 16 37.86 -28.23 13.28
N ILE A 17 38.07 -27.82 14.54
CA ILE A 17 37.16 -28.10 15.66
C ILE A 17 35.84 -27.33 15.52
N LEU A 18 35.92 -26.05 15.14
CA LEU A 18 34.77 -25.21 14.84
C LEU A 18 33.98 -25.74 13.63
N SER A 19 34.68 -26.29 12.63
CA SER A 19 34.10 -26.89 11.42
C SER A 19 33.53 -28.30 11.66
N GLY A 20 34.04 -29.08 12.62
CA GLY A 20 33.61 -30.48 12.85
C GLY A 20 32.45 -30.66 13.83
N SER A 21 32.20 -29.69 14.70
CA SER A 21 31.14 -29.79 15.71
C SER A 21 29.78 -29.40 15.13
N ARG A 22 28.86 -30.37 15.02
CA ARG A 22 27.47 -30.14 14.56
C ARG A 22 26.75 -29.03 15.33
N MET A 23 27.06 -28.89 16.63
CA MET A 23 26.49 -27.84 17.48
C MET A 23 26.98 -26.44 17.07
N ILE A 24 28.23 -26.33 16.65
CA ILE A 24 28.82 -25.06 16.21
C ILE A 24 28.30 -24.73 14.82
N GLN A 25 28.20 -25.72 13.93
CA GLN A 25 27.56 -25.55 12.63
C GLN A 25 26.09 -25.13 12.75
N SER A 26 25.30 -25.73 13.64
CA SER A 26 23.89 -25.38 13.81
C SER A 26 23.74 -23.95 14.36
N VAL A 27 24.51 -23.57 15.37
CA VAL A 27 24.49 -22.21 15.91
C VAL A 27 24.93 -21.18 14.87
N ILE A 28 25.95 -21.47 14.06
CA ILE A 28 26.38 -20.59 12.96
C ILE A 28 25.30 -20.47 11.88
N LEU A 29 24.63 -21.57 11.53
CA LEU A 29 23.52 -21.55 10.57
C LEU A 29 22.32 -20.75 11.11
N ASP A 30 21.91 -20.99 12.36
CA ASP A 30 20.80 -20.30 13.00
C ASP A 30 21.07 -18.79 13.11
N THR A 31 22.29 -18.40 13.49
CA THR A 31 22.69 -16.99 13.56
C THR A 31 22.77 -16.34 12.18
N ALA A 32 23.26 -17.05 11.15
CA ALA A 32 23.27 -16.54 9.78
C ALA A 32 21.86 -16.35 9.21
N ILE A 33 20.91 -17.20 9.59
CA ILE A 33 19.49 -17.06 9.22
C ILE A 33 18.89 -15.79 9.84
N ILE A 34 19.10 -15.58 11.15
CA ILE A 34 18.60 -14.39 11.85
C ILE A 34 19.15 -13.10 11.24
N LEU A 35 20.46 -13.06 10.96
CA LEU A 35 21.10 -11.90 10.32
C LEU A 35 20.64 -11.68 8.88
N ALA A 36 20.36 -12.75 8.13
CA ALA A 36 19.81 -12.67 6.77
C ALA A 36 18.31 -12.30 6.76
N GLU A 37 17.61 -12.49 7.87
CA GLU A 37 16.20 -12.15 8.06
C GLU A 37 15.99 -10.74 8.62
N GLU A 38 17.02 -10.11 9.18
CA GLU A 38 16.96 -8.75 9.74
C GLU A 38 16.68 -7.66 8.68
N ASP A 39 17.04 -7.91 7.41
CA ASP A 39 16.74 -7.01 6.26
C ASP A 39 15.38 -7.28 5.60
N LYS A 40 14.63 -8.28 6.06
CA LYS A 40 13.25 -8.47 5.63
C LYS A 40 12.37 -7.61 6.51
N GLU A 41 12.06 -6.42 6.01
CA GLU A 41 10.87 -5.69 6.41
C GLU A 41 9.65 -6.64 6.36
N ASP A 42 9.36 -7.28 7.48
CA ASP A 42 8.18 -8.11 7.68
C ASP A 42 6.98 -7.16 7.67
N LYS A 43 6.54 -6.81 6.46
CA LYS A 43 5.21 -6.26 6.21
C LYS A 43 4.21 -7.37 6.50
N HIS A 44 4.05 -7.72 7.78
CA HIS A 44 2.87 -8.43 8.27
C HIS A 44 1.68 -7.54 7.93
N GLN A 45 1.11 -7.75 6.74
CA GLN A 45 -0.14 -7.09 6.39
C GLN A 45 -1.13 -7.51 7.47
N PRO A 46 -1.76 -6.55 8.18
CA PRO A 46 -2.75 -6.93 9.18
C PRO A 46 -3.77 -7.82 8.48
N LYS A 47 -4.08 -8.97 9.09
CA LYS A 47 -5.20 -9.80 8.63
C LYS A 47 -6.47 -8.99 8.88
N HIS A 48 -6.88 -8.24 7.88
CA HIS A 48 -8.13 -7.49 7.92
C HIS A 48 -9.25 -8.52 7.93
N GLY A 49 -9.86 -8.71 9.10
CA GLY A 49 -11.04 -9.57 9.25
C GLY A 49 -12.13 -9.05 8.33
N GLY A 50 -12.66 -9.92 7.47
CA GLY A 50 -13.87 -9.63 6.72
C GLY A 50 -15.09 -9.50 7.65
N SER A 51 -16.28 -9.53 7.06
CA SER A 51 -17.52 -9.64 7.84
C SER A 51 -17.41 -10.78 8.85
N GLN A 52 -17.59 -10.47 10.14
CA GLN A 52 -17.56 -11.49 11.19
C GLN A 52 -18.70 -12.48 10.94
N PRO A 53 -18.48 -13.80 11.13
CA PRO A 53 -19.56 -14.78 11.01
C PRO A 53 -20.67 -14.44 12.03
N GLY A 54 -21.90 -14.28 11.54
CA GLY A 54 -23.06 -13.88 12.34
C GLY A 54 -23.60 -12.46 12.07
N GLN A 55 -22.89 -11.64 11.29
CA GLN A 55 -23.44 -10.37 10.77
C GLN A 55 -24.24 -10.58 9.48
N SER A 56 -25.31 -9.81 9.30
CA SER A 56 -26.07 -9.79 8.05
C SER A 56 -25.19 -9.22 6.91
N PRO A 57 -25.36 -9.74 5.68
CA PRO A 57 -24.59 -9.24 4.54
C PRO A 57 -24.89 -7.75 4.29
N ASN A 58 -23.88 -7.02 3.79
CA ASN A 58 -24.06 -5.63 3.40
C ASN A 58 -25.15 -5.49 2.34
N LEU A 59 -26.17 -4.68 2.63
CA LEU A 59 -27.21 -4.37 1.66
C LEU A 59 -26.63 -3.52 0.50
N PRO A 60 -27.05 -3.77 -0.75
CA PRO A 60 -26.67 -2.94 -1.88
C PRO A 60 -27.35 -1.56 -1.78
N ARG A 61 -26.61 -0.57 -1.28
CA ARG A 61 -27.11 0.81 -1.04
C ARG A 61 -26.79 1.79 -2.17
N ASN A 62 -26.56 1.31 -3.40
CA ASN A 62 -26.15 2.15 -4.54
C ASN A 62 -24.99 3.10 -4.18
N PHE A 63 -23.99 2.58 -3.46
CA PHE A 63 -22.88 3.36 -2.91
C PHE A 63 -22.18 4.22 -3.96
N GLU A 64 -21.96 3.67 -5.16
CA GLU A 64 -21.31 4.38 -6.27
C GLU A 64 -22.06 5.67 -6.65
N ALA A 65 -23.39 5.61 -6.78
CA ALA A 65 -24.19 6.78 -7.14
C ALA A 65 -24.16 7.84 -6.03
N GLY A 66 -24.28 7.42 -4.77
CA GLY A 66 -24.17 8.33 -3.62
C GLY A 66 -22.80 8.98 -3.52
N TYR A 67 -21.73 8.21 -3.76
CA TYR A 67 -20.36 8.71 -3.80
C TYR A 67 -20.18 9.78 -4.89
N GLN A 68 -20.63 9.52 -6.11
CA GLN A 68 -20.51 10.47 -7.21
C GLN A 68 -21.27 11.77 -6.92
N GLN A 69 -22.46 11.67 -6.33
CA GLN A 69 -23.23 12.84 -5.94
C GLN A 69 -22.50 13.67 -4.87
N LEU A 70 -21.96 13.01 -3.83
CA LEU A 70 -21.19 13.68 -2.77
C LEU A 70 -19.97 14.41 -3.35
N VAL A 71 -19.22 13.75 -4.23
CA VAL A 71 -18.06 14.35 -4.90
C VAL A 71 -18.46 15.56 -5.74
N LYS A 72 -19.54 15.44 -6.52
CA LYS A 72 -20.06 16.53 -7.34
C LYS A 72 -20.48 17.73 -6.49
N ASP A 73 -21.19 17.50 -5.40
CA ASP A 73 -21.78 18.58 -4.61
C ASP A 73 -20.75 19.37 -3.78
N TYR A 74 -19.74 18.68 -3.23
CA TYR A 74 -18.79 19.28 -2.27
C TYR A 74 -17.38 19.49 -2.81
N PHE A 75 -16.92 18.65 -3.73
CA PHE A 75 -15.52 18.61 -4.15
C PHE A 75 -15.29 19.02 -5.61
N SER A 76 -16.35 19.22 -6.40
CA SER A 76 -16.22 19.77 -7.76
C SER A 76 -15.76 21.23 -7.76
N ASN A 77 -15.37 21.76 -8.92
CA ASN A 77 -15.00 23.17 -9.07
C ASN A 77 -16.22 24.10 -8.98
N SER A 78 -17.39 23.62 -9.39
CA SER A 78 -18.68 24.30 -9.29
C SER A 78 -19.50 23.67 -8.17
N THR A 79 -19.06 23.83 -6.92
CA THR A 79 -19.72 23.22 -5.76
C THR A 79 -21.14 23.77 -5.60
N THR A 80 -22.12 22.87 -5.47
CA THR A 80 -23.51 23.23 -5.15
C THR A 80 -23.61 23.90 -3.78
N TYR A 81 -22.76 23.47 -2.83
CA TYR A 81 -22.72 23.99 -1.47
C TYR A 81 -21.60 25.01 -1.28
N THR A 82 -21.92 26.15 -0.68
CA THR A 82 -20.96 27.19 -0.32
C THR A 82 -20.06 26.76 0.85
N GLU A 83 -18.95 27.46 1.05
CA GLU A 83 -17.99 27.13 2.13
C GLU A 83 -18.62 27.13 3.54
N VAL A 84 -19.59 28.01 3.78
CA VAL A 84 -20.31 28.07 5.06
C VAL A 84 -21.06 26.77 5.33
N LEU A 85 -21.72 26.22 4.31
CA LEU A 85 -22.45 24.95 4.41
C LEU A 85 -21.50 23.77 4.55
N PHE A 86 -20.35 23.81 3.85
CA PHE A 86 -19.29 22.82 4.04
C PHE A 86 -18.78 22.81 5.49
N TRP A 87 -18.52 23.97 6.08
CA TRP A 87 -18.09 24.09 7.46
C TRP A 87 -19.16 23.59 8.44
N GLN A 88 -20.44 23.91 8.26
CA GLN A 88 -21.50 23.38 9.12
C GLN A 88 -21.59 21.85 9.08
N ARG A 89 -21.33 21.24 7.92
CA ARG A 89 -21.45 19.79 7.72
C ARG A 89 -20.22 19.01 8.20
N PHE A 90 -19.03 19.47 7.83
CA PHE A 90 -17.76 18.78 8.11
C PHE A 90 -16.97 19.39 9.27
N GLN A 91 -17.44 20.50 9.83
CA GLN A 91 -16.82 21.24 10.94
C GLN A 91 -15.38 21.69 10.63
N MET A 92 -15.04 21.81 9.33
CA MET A 92 -13.72 22.19 8.83
C MET A 92 -13.87 23.04 7.57
N HIS A 93 -12.91 23.94 7.33
CA HIS A 93 -12.83 24.66 6.07
C HIS A 93 -12.41 23.73 4.93
N ARG A 94 -13.00 23.90 3.74
CA ARG A 94 -12.72 23.07 2.56
C ARG A 94 -11.24 23.07 2.15
N PRO A 95 -10.51 24.22 2.12
CA PRO A 95 -9.08 24.22 1.81
C PRO A 95 -8.24 23.41 2.82
N LEU A 96 -8.58 23.46 4.11
CA LEU A 96 -7.89 22.67 5.13
C LEU A 96 -8.13 21.18 4.93
N PHE A 97 -9.37 20.78 4.64
CA PHE A 97 -9.70 19.40 4.32
C PHE A 97 -8.88 18.89 3.13
N LEU A 98 -8.82 19.66 2.04
CA LEU A 98 -8.05 19.30 0.85
C LEU A 98 -6.55 19.19 1.14
N LYS A 99 -6.00 20.08 1.98
CA LYS A 99 -4.61 20.00 2.43
C LYS A 99 -4.33 18.71 3.21
N ILE A 100 -5.20 18.36 4.15
CA ILE A 100 -5.07 17.11 4.92
C ILE A 100 -5.11 15.90 3.99
N VAL A 101 -6.06 15.87 3.05
CA VAL A 101 -6.16 14.77 2.07
C VAL A 101 -4.86 14.67 1.25
N HIS A 102 -4.35 15.79 0.75
CA HIS A 102 -3.09 15.82 0.01
C HIS A 102 -1.91 15.31 0.85
N ASP A 103 -1.74 15.82 2.06
CA ASP A 103 -0.60 15.48 2.93
C ASP A 103 -0.65 14.00 3.37
N VAL A 104 -1.84 13.49 3.69
CA VAL A 104 -2.04 12.08 4.07
C VAL A 104 -1.80 11.15 2.87
N THR A 105 -2.31 11.50 1.68
CA THR A 105 -2.09 10.69 0.48
C THR A 105 -0.65 10.71 -0.01
N ALA A 106 0.08 11.80 0.24
CA ALA A 106 1.51 11.89 -0.05
C ALA A 106 2.36 11.06 0.93
N HIS A 107 1.96 11.01 2.21
CA HIS A 107 2.69 10.30 3.24
C HIS A 107 2.46 8.78 3.23
N ASP A 108 1.23 8.32 2.99
CA ASP A 108 0.86 6.91 3.12
C ASP A 108 0.14 6.37 1.87
N GLN A 109 0.73 5.33 1.26
CA GLN A 109 0.20 4.61 0.10
C GLN A 109 -1.15 3.91 0.36
N TYR A 110 -1.54 3.71 1.61
CA TYR A 110 -2.85 3.18 1.97
C TYR A 110 -4.00 4.04 1.43
N PHE A 111 -3.85 5.38 1.50
CA PHE A 111 -4.87 6.34 1.09
C PHE A 111 -4.90 6.63 -0.41
N VAL A 112 -3.93 6.10 -1.17
CA VAL A 112 -3.93 6.19 -2.62
C VAL A 112 -4.94 5.18 -3.19
N GLN A 113 -5.84 5.65 -4.06
CA GLN A 113 -6.81 4.78 -4.71
C GLN A 113 -6.10 3.72 -5.57
N LYS A 114 -6.14 2.46 -5.12
CA LYS A 114 -5.57 1.33 -5.85
C LYS A 114 -6.47 0.96 -7.02
N ARG A 115 -5.85 0.57 -8.14
CA ARG A 115 -6.58 -0.02 -9.27
C ARG A 115 -7.33 -1.24 -8.74
N LYS A 116 -8.64 -1.34 -9.02
CA LYS A 116 -9.41 -2.54 -8.65
C LYS A 116 -8.67 -3.76 -9.21
N ARG A 117 -8.31 -4.70 -8.33
CA ARG A 117 -7.82 -6.02 -8.76
C ARG A 117 -9.05 -6.71 -9.35
N SER A 118 -9.19 -6.68 -10.67
CA SER A 118 -10.27 -7.37 -11.36
C SER A 118 -10.09 -8.87 -11.08
N LEU A 119 -10.86 -9.39 -10.14
CA LEU A 119 -11.08 -10.83 -10.06
C LEU A 119 -11.91 -11.21 -11.28
N HIS A 120 -11.32 -12.07 -12.11
CA HIS A 120 -11.86 -12.75 -13.30
C HIS A 120 -11.99 -11.93 -14.59
N GLN A 121 -10.98 -12.16 -15.44
CA GLN A 121 -11.10 -12.41 -16.87
C GLN A 121 -12.43 -13.10 -17.22
N PHE A 122 -13.37 -12.34 -17.80
CA PHE A 122 -14.43 -12.88 -18.64
C PHE A 122 -14.26 -12.30 -20.04
N GLU A 123 -13.76 -13.19 -20.89
CA GLU A 123 -13.81 -13.29 -22.35
C GLU A 123 -14.04 -12.01 -23.17
N SER A 124 -13.02 -11.68 -23.97
CA SER A 124 -13.05 -10.77 -25.11
C SER A 124 -13.94 -11.30 -26.24
N LEU A 125 -14.86 -10.48 -26.77
CA LEU A 125 -15.36 -10.50 -28.17
C LEU A 125 -16.26 -9.27 -28.45
N PRO A 126 -16.41 -8.84 -29.73
CA PRO A 126 -15.56 -7.89 -30.40
C PRO A 126 -16.13 -6.46 -30.45
N THR A 127 -15.21 -5.53 -30.69
CA THR A 127 -15.46 -4.15 -31.08
C THR A 127 -16.21 -4.09 -32.41
N GLU A 128 -17.49 -3.70 -32.41
CA GLU A 128 -18.07 -2.94 -33.53
C GLU A 128 -19.28 -2.08 -33.08
N ALA A 129 -19.09 -0.77 -33.26
CA ALA A 129 -20.08 0.33 -33.31
C ALA A 129 -21.00 0.64 -32.09
N LEU A 130 -20.66 1.70 -31.33
CA LEU A 130 -21.37 3.00 -31.35
C LEU A 130 -20.57 4.09 -30.59
N PRO A 131 -20.55 5.35 -31.04
CA PRO A 131 -19.63 6.39 -30.53
C PRO A 131 -20.28 7.20 -29.41
N MET A 132 -20.02 6.86 -28.14
CA MET A 132 -20.40 7.73 -27.02
C MET A 132 -19.29 7.82 -25.98
N GLN A 133 -18.47 8.87 -26.15
CA GLN A 133 -17.69 9.59 -25.14
C GLN A 133 -17.54 8.90 -23.78
N THR A 134 -16.66 7.91 -23.68
CA THR A 134 -16.11 7.47 -22.38
C THR A 134 -14.77 8.17 -22.17
N THR A 135 -14.84 9.46 -21.88
CA THR A 135 -13.69 10.18 -21.34
C THR A 135 -13.67 9.91 -19.84
N SER A 136 -12.75 9.03 -19.43
CA SER A 136 -12.49 8.67 -18.03
C SER A 136 -12.37 9.90 -17.12
N ILE A 137 -13.12 9.90 -16.00
CA ILE A 137 -13.17 11.00 -15.00
C ILE A 137 -11.77 11.35 -14.45
N PHE A 138 -10.82 10.41 -14.48
CA PHE A 138 -9.43 10.66 -14.03
C PHE A 138 -8.59 11.49 -15.01
N ALA A 139 -9.01 11.66 -16.27
CA ALA A 139 -8.32 12.55 -17.21
C ALA A 139 -8.43 14.03 -16.76
N TYR A 140 -9.49 14.40 -16.05
CA TYR A 140 -9.70 15.76 -15.54
C TYR A 140 -8.75 16.15 -14.39
N LEU A 141 -8.14 15.18 -13.71
CA LEU A 141 -7.23 15.44 -12.58
C LEU A 141 -5.75 15.47 -12.98
N LYS A 142 -5.39 15.22 -14.25
CA LYS A 142 -3.98 15.13 -14.68
C LYS A 142 -3.53 16.17 -15.71
N VAL A 143 -4.40 17.10 -16.11
CA VAL A 143 -4.05 18.16 -17.08
C VAL A 143 -4.56 19.51 -16.59
N GLN A 144 -3.81 20.16 -15.71
CA GLN A 144 -3.73 21.63 -15.66
C GLN A 144 -2.35 22.02 -15.10
N PRO A 145 -1.35 22.39 -15.94
CA PRO A 145 -0.19 23.12 -15.44
C PRO A 145 -0.64 24.52 -15.01
N LEU A 146 -0.24 24.91 -13.80
CA LEU A 146 -0.35 26.26 -13.26
C LEU A 146 0.20 27.28 -14.27
N LYS A 147 -0.65 28.20 -14.73
CA LYS A 147 -0.19 29.47 -15.30
C LYS A 147 -0.36 30.55 -14.24
N VAL A 148 0.79 31.05 -13.77
CA VAL A 148 0.97 32.35 -13.12
C VAL A 148 0.83 33.44 -14.18
#